data_AF-A0A1V5PYR4-F1
#
_entry.id   AF-A0A1V5PYR4-F1
#
_cell.length_a   1.000
_cell.length_b   1.000
_cell.length_c   1.000
_cell.angle_alpha   90.00
_cell.angle_beta   90.00
_cell.angle_gamma   90.00
#
_symmetry.space_group_name_H-M   'P 1'
#
loop_
_entity.id
_entity.type
_entity.pdbx_description
1 polymer ?
#
loop_
_entity_poly.entity_id
_entity_poly.type
_entity_poly.pdbx_seq_one_letter_code
_entity_poly.pdbx_strand_id
1 'polypeptide(L)' 'MDTIPAIETAQLTRRYNGLIAVNRLNLTVPRGIIFGFLGPNGAGKSTTIRMLTGMLPPLRARRGWGALTSARNPWR' A
#
# COMPACT_ATOMS: atom_id res chain seq x y z
N MET A 1 3.11 23.17 -10.15
CA MET A 1 2.19 22.02 -10.07
C MET A 1 2.80 21.07 -9.06
N ASP A 2 2.12 20.76 -7.96
CA ASP A 2 2.65 19.82 -6.97
C ASP A 2 2.83 18.44 -7.61
N THR A 3 4.07 18.04 -7.81
CA THR A 3 4.47 16.78 -8.48
C THR A 3 4.56 15.61 -7.52
N ILE A 4 4.32 15.81 -6.22
CA ILE A 4 4.45 14.78 -5.18
C ILE A 4 3.14 13.97 -5.10
N PRO A 5 3.17 12.64 -5.29
CA PRO A 5 1.98 11.81 -5.17
C PRO A 5 1.42 11.79 -3.74
N ALA A 6 0.11 11.60 -3.60
CA ALA A 6 -0.55 11.41 -2.31
C ALA A 6 -0.23 10.04 -1.69
N ILE A 7 -0.15 9.01 -2.54
CA ILE A 7 0.17 7.64 -2.13
C ILE A 7 1.26 7.13 -3.07
N GLU A 8 2.31 6.57 -2.49
CA GLU A 8 3.32 5.84 -3.23
C GLU A 8 3.72 4.57 -2.46
N THR A 9 3.70 3.43 -3.15
CA THR A 9 4.12 2.15 -2.59
C THR A 9 5.16 1.49 -3.46
N ALA A 10 6.17 0.90 -2.83
CA ALA A 10 7.15 0.05 -3.47
C ALA A 10 7.09 -1.36 -2.85
N GLN A 11 6.72 -2.35 -3.68
CA GLN A 11 6.69 -3.76 -3.35
C GLN A 11 5.86 -4.10 -2.09
N LEU A 12 4.77 -3.36 -1.86
CA LEU A 12 3.93 -3.55 -0.69
C LEU A 12 3.40 -4.98 -0.64
N THR A 13 3.76 -5.70 0.42
CA THR A 13 3.50 -7.14 0.53
C THR A 13 2.89 -7.45 1.88
N ARG A 14 1.89 -8.33 1.90
CA ARG A 14 1.29 -8.85 3.13
C ARG A 14 1.01 -10.34 3.00
N ARG A 15 1.36 -11.07 4.05
CA ARG A 15 1.07 -12.49 4.20
C ARG A 15 0.32 -12.76 5.51
N TYR A 16 -0.55 -13.75 5.48
CA TYR A 16 -1.26 -14.29 6.64
C TYR A 16 -1.13 -15.81 6.61
N ASN A 17 -0.51 -16.41 7.63
CA ASN A 17 -0.41 -17.87 7.77
C ASN A 17 -0.05 -18.60 6.46
N GLY A 18 0.97 -18.10 5.75
CA GLY A 18 1.41 -18.66 4.46
C GLY A 18 0.71 -18.06 3.22
N LEU A 19 -0.55 -17.63 3.32
CA LEU A 19 -1.31 -16.99 2.24
C LEU A 19 -0.78 -15.59 1.93
N ILE A 20 -0.55 -15.30 0.65
CA ILE A 20 -0.16 -13.96 0.18
C ILE A 20 -1.44 -13.16 -0.11
N ALA A 21 -1.80 -12.24 0.78
CA ALA A 21 -2.99 -11.40 0.60
C ALA A 21 -2.71 -10.17 -0.28
N VAL A 22 -1.47 -9.66 -0.27
CA VAL A 22 -1.02 -8.61 -1.18
C VAL A 22 0.40 -8.96 -1.59
N ASN A 23 0.66 -8.99 -2.90
CA ASN A 23 1.94 -9.43 -3.45
C ASN A 23 2.60 -8.28 -4.21
N ARG A 24 3.67 -7.70 -3.65
CA ARG A 24 4.54 -6.75 -4.35
C ARG A 24 3.80 -5.60 -5.05
N LEU A 25 2.80 -5.01 -4.40
CA LEU A 25 2.00 -3.93 -4.98
C LEU A 25 2.83 -2.64 -5.10
N ASN A 26 3.01 -2.18 -6.34
CA ASN A 26 3.50 -0.85 -6.68
C ASN A 26 2.30 0.01 -7.08
N LEU A 27 2.09 1.13 -6.40
CA LEU A 27 0.96 2.01 -6.63
C LEU A 27 1.42 3.45 -6.44
N THR A 28 1.03 4.32 -7.38
CA THR A 28 1.22 5.76 -7.29
C THR A 28 -0.12 6.43 -7.53
N VAL A 29 -0.62 7.17 -6.53
CA VAL A 29 -1.87 7.92 -6.63
C VAL A 29 -1.56 9.41 -6.56
N PRO A 30 -1.87 10.20 -7.60
CA PRO A 30 -1.73 11.65 -7.57
C PRO A 30 -2.64 12.31 -6.51
N ARG A 31 -2.31 13.52 -6.08
CA ARG A 31 -3.20 14.29 -5.20
C ARG A 31 -4.50 14.66 -5.94
N GLY A 32 -5.61 14.70 -5.21
CA GLY A 32 -6.93 15.11 -5.73
C GLY A 32 -7.67 14.04 -6.55
N ILE A 33 -7.12 12.84 -6.66
CA ILE A 33 -7.75 11.73 -7.39
C ILE A 33 -8.49 10.81 -6.43
N ILE A 34 -9.72 10.44 -6.80
CA ILE A 34 -10.46 9.34 -6.17
C ILE A 34 -9.97 8.04 -6.79
N PHE A 35 -9.47 7.13 -5.96
CA PHE A 35 -8.97 5.82 -6.36
C PHE A 35 -9.67 4.72 -5.56
N GLY A 36 -9.97 3.60 -6.21
CA GLY A 36 -10.62 2.45 -5.59
C GLY A 36 -10.07 1.12 -6.08
N PHE A 37 -10.13 0.10 -5.23
CA PHE A 37 -9.79 -1.28 -5.60
C PHE A 37 -11.06 -2.05 -5.98
N LEU A 38 -11.04 -2.73 -7.13
CA LEU A 38 -12.11 -3.62 -7.58
C LEU A 38 -11.57 -5.06 -7.70
N GLY A 39 -12.42 -6.04 -7.39
CA GLY A 39 -12.07 -7.46 -7.50
C GLY A 39 -12.92 -8.35 -6.58
N PRO A 40 -12.79 -9.68 -6.71
CA PRO A 40 -13.57 -10.64 -5.92
C PRO A 40 -13.21 -10.63 -4.43
N ASN A 41 -14.03 -11.30 -3.62
CA ASN A 41 -13.72 -11.53 -2.20
C ASN A 41 -12.40 -12.31 -2.08
N GLY A 42 -11.58 -11.91 -1.11
CA GLY A 42 -10.24 -12.49 -0.93
C GLY A 42 -9.13 -11.89 -1.80
N ALA A 43 -9.44 -11.02 -2.78
CA ALA A 43 -8.43 -10.40 -3.65
C ALA A 43 -7.44 -9.43 -2.95
N GLY A 44 -7.57 -9.21 -1.65
CA GLY A 44 -6.65 -8.35 -0.88
C GLY A 44 -7.04 -6.88 -0.75
N LYS A 45 -8.19 -6.44 -1.29
CA LYS A 45 -8.63 -5.03 -1.28
C LYS A 45 -8.59 -4.36 0.11
N SER A 46 -9.31 -4.92 1.08
CA SER A 46 -9.37 -4.39 2.45
C SER A 46 -8.03 -4.48 3.15
N THR A 47 -7.24 -5.52 2.86
CA THR A 47 -5.87 -5.66 3.35
C THR A 47 -4.98 -4.53 2.85
N THR A 48 -5.06 -4.20 1.55
CA THR A 48 -4.32 -3.08 0.96
C THR A 48 -4.74 -1.75 1.57
N ILE A 49 -6.03 -1.46 1.68
CA ILE A 49 -6.54 -0.21 2.29
C ILE A 49 -6.01 -0.07 3.72
N ARG A 50 -6.10 -1.11 4.54
CA ARG A 50 -5.59 -1.09 5.92
C ARG A 50 -4.07 -0.86 6.00
N MET A 51 -3.32 -1.35 5.02
CA MET A 51 -1.87 -1.06 4.94
C MET A 51 -1.60 0.40 4.57
N LEU A 52 -2.32 0.94 3.59
CA LEU A 52 -2.17 2.32 3.16
C LEU A 52 -2.58 3.32 4.25
N THR A 53 -3.54 2.97 5.11
CA THR A 53 -3.96 3.81 6.24
C THR A 53 -3.12 3.61 7.50
N GLY A 54 -2.10 2.75 7.48
CA GLY A 54 -1.26 2.45 8.62
C GLY A 54 -1.92 1.60 9.72
N MET A 55 -3.16 1.14 9.52
CA MET A 55 -3.87 0.24 10.44
C MET A 55 -3.30 -1.17 10.46
N LEU A 56 -2.56 -1.55 9.41
CA LEU A 56 -1.95 -2.85 9.26
C LEU A 56 -0.51 -2.68 8.75
N PRO A 57 0.52 -3.15 9.48
CA PRO A 57 1.88 -3.05 8.98
C PRO A 57 2.09 -3.98 7.76
N PRO A 58 2.88 -3.56 6.76
CA PRO A 58 3.33 -4.48 5.71
C PRO A 58 4.24 -5.57 6.28
N LEU A 59 4.50 -6.61 5.48
CA LEU A 59 5.51 -7.61 5.82
C LEU A 59 6.88 -6.90 5.92
N ARG A 60 7.67 -7.20 6.98
CA ARG A 60 8.99 -6.60 7.21
C ARG A 60 9.82 -6.65 5.92
N ALA A 61 10.13 -5.48 5.37
CA ALA A 61 11.14 -5.35 4.34
C ALA A 61 12.52 -5.65 4.93
N ARG A 62 13.38 -6.33 4.18
CA ARG A 62 14.74 -6.65 4.59
C ARG A 62 15.50 -5.34 4.86
N ARG A 63 16.08 -5.18 6.05
CA ARG A 63 16.94 -4.03 6.39
C ARG A 63 18.01 -3.86 5.30
N GLY A 64 18.08 -2.68 4.69
CA GLY A 64 19.07 -2.32 3.66
C GLY A 64 18.47 -1.75 2.37
N TRP A 65 17.21 -2.03 2.10
CA TRP A 65 16.41 -1.24 1.16
C TRP A 65 15.35 -0.55 2.00
N GLY A 66 15.37 0.77 2.02
CA GLY A 66 14.25 1.51 2.57
C GLY A 66 13.00 1.02 1.84
N ALA A 67 12.17 0.20 2.49
CA ALA A 67 10.77 0.18 2.17
C ALA A 67 10.27 1.56 2.56
N LEU A 68 10.47 2.52 1.65
CA LEU A 68 9.71 3.74 1.59
C LEU A 68 8.27 3.30 1.30
N THR A 69 7.60 2.77 2.32
CA THR A 69 6.16 2.95 2.43
C THR A 69 5.99 4.40 2.88
N SER A 70 6.24 5.34 1.96
CA SER A 70 5.73 6.69 2.09
C SER A 70 4.25 6.63 1.70
N ALA A 71 3.47 5.88 2.48
CA ALA A 71 2.10 6.29 2.72
C ALA A 71 2.21 7.55 3.60
N ARG A 72 2.62 8.67 2.98
CA ARG A 72 2.47 9.96 3.61
C ARG A 72 0.98 10.08 3.81
N ASN A 73 0.56 10.06 5.07
CA ASN A 73 -0.84 10.11 5.43
C ASN A 73 -1.48 11.27 4.66
N PRO A 74 -2.37 11.03 3.69
CA PRO A 74 -2.97 12.11 2.90
C PRO A 74 -3.86 13.01 3.79
N TRP A 75 -4.16 12.57 5.01
CA TRP A 75 -4.92 13.28 6.03
C TRP A 75 -4.05 14.09 7.00
N ARG A 76 -2.74 14.19 6.78
CA ARG A 76 -1.83 15.01 7.60
C ARG A 76 -1.09 16.05 6.78
#